data_AF-A0A0C3GSQ6-F1
#
_entry.id   AF-A0A0C3GSQ6-F1
#
_cell.length_a   1.000
_cell.length_b   1.000
_cell.length_c   1.000
_cell.angle_alpha   90.00
_cell.angle_beta   90.00
_cell.angle_gamma   90.00
#
_symmetry.space_group_name_H-M   'P 1'
#
loop_
_entity.id
_entity.type
_entity.pdbx_description
1 polymer ?
#
loop_
_entity_poly.entity_id
_entity_poly.type
_entity_poly.pdbx_seq_one_letter_code
_entity_poly.pdbx_strand_id
1 'polypeptide(L)' 'EIEVHRQILAFSIWHDHSMVRIYGHCPLVDGKKTTFYRHPIHKFDFTALEGKEKWIAYKFTNS' A
#
# COMPACT_ATOMS: atom_id res chain seq x y z
N GLU A 1 -15.55 -12.22 16.68
CA GLU A 1 -14.64 -11.26 16.00
C GLU A 1 -14.38 -11.79 14.59
N ILE A 2 -14.42 -10.95 13.56
CA ILE A 2 -14.21 -11.42 12.18
C ILE A 2 -12.71 -11.45 11.92
N GLU A 3 -12.19 -12.61 11.57
CA GLU A 3 -10.75 -12.94 11.47
C GLU A 3 -9.92 -11.89 10.69
N VAL A 4 -10.53 -11.23 9.71
CA VAL A 4 -9.86 -10.30 8.79
C VAL A 4 -10.09 -8.81 9.09
N HIS A 5 -10.87 -8.46 10.11
CA HIS A 5 -11.19 -7.05 10.40
C HIS A 5 -9.93 -6.21 10.65
N ARG A 6 -9.79 -5.09 9.93
CA ARG A 6 -8.63 -4.15 9.97
C ARG A 6 -7.27 -4.73 9.57
N GLN A 7 -7.21 -5.96 9.06
CA GLN A 7 -5.97 -6.49 8.49
C GLN A 7 -5.77 -5.99 7.05
N ILE A 8 -4.52 -5.76 6.64
CA ILE A 8 -4.21 -5.44 5.24
C ILE A 8 -4.29 -6.74 4.45
N LEU A 9 -5.23 -6.80 3.51
CA LEU A 9 -5.48 -8.00 2.69
C LEU A 9 -5.06 -7.83 1.24
N ALA A 10 -4.93 -6.59 0.78
CA ALA A 10 -4.57 -6.29 -0.60
C ALA A 10 -3.72 -5.02 -0.67
N PHE A 11 -2.98 -4.89 -1.76
CA PHE A 11 -2.14 -3.73 -2.03
C PHE A 11 -2.52 -3.11 -3.37
N SER A 12 -2.40 -1.79 -3.47
CA SER A 12 -2.47 -1.08 -4.75
C SER A 12 -1.26 -0.16 -4.89
N ILE A 13 -0.67 -0.15 -6.07
CA ILE A 13 0.47 0.71 -6.40
C ILE A 13 -0.01 1.76 -7.39
N TRP A 14 0.26 3.03 -7.08
CA TRP A 14 0.02 4.15 -7.97
C TRP A 14 1.36 4.81 -8.27
N HIS A 15 1.60 5.17 -9.53
CA HIS A 15 2.82 5.84 -9.92
C HIS A 15 2.56 6.89 -10.98
N ASP A 16 3.46 7.86 -11.05
CA ASP A 16 3.57 8.80 -12.16
C ASP A 16 5.02 8.87 -12.65
N HIS A 17 5.38 9.96 -13.33
CA HIS A 17 6.71 10.14 -13.91
C HIS A 17 7.81 10.40 -12.87
N SER A 18 7.49 10.72 -11.61
CA SER A 18 8.49 11.01 -10.58
C SER A 18 8.32 10.20 -9.31
N MET A 19 7.11 9.71 -9.01
CA MET A 19 6.83 9.07 -7.73
C MET A 19 6.09 7.75 -7.82
N VAL A 20 6.25 6.96 -6.75
CA VAL A 20 5.48 5.75 -6.46
C VAL A 20 4.77 5.90 -5.12
N ARG A 21 3.55 5.39 -5.03
CA ARG A 21 2.74 5.30 -3.80
C ARG A 21 2.21 3.87 -3.65
N ILE A 22 2.45 3.28 -2.50
CA ILE A 22 1.95 1.96 -2.13
C ILE A 22 0.88 2.16 -1.08
N TYR A 23 -0.25 1.51 -1.28
CA TYR A 23 -1.35 1.50 -0.32
C TYR A 23 -1.73 0.09 0.07
N GLY A 24 -2.10 -0.08 1.35
CA GLY A 24 -2.75 -1.28 1.86
C GLY A 24 -4.25 -1.06 1.95
N HIS A 25 -5.02 -2.11 1.65
CA HIS A 25 -6.47 -2.11 1.76
C HIS A 25 -6.89 -3.02 2.90
N CYS A 26 -7.71 -2.48 3.80
CA CYS A 26 -8.24 -3.22 4.93
C CYS A 26 -9.78 -3.16 4.96
N PRO A 27 -10.46 -4.28 5.25
CA PRO A 27 -11.89 -4.28 5.47
C PRO A 27 -12.21 -3.80 6.89
N LEU A 28 -13.15 -2.87 7.00
CA LEU A 28 -13.88 -2.58 8.22
C LEU A 28 -15.22 -3.33 8.12
N VAL A 29 -15.33 -4.40 8.89
CA VAL A 29 -16.56 -5.19 8.96
C VAL A 29 -17.38 -4.76 10.16
N ASP A 30 -18.61 -4.32 9.90
CA ASP A 30 -19.61 -3.89 10.88
C ASP A 30 -20.92 -4.64 10.62
N GLY A 31 -21.17 -5.69 11.43
CA GLY A 31 -22.28 -6.61 11.21
C GLY A 31 -22.25 -7.25 9.82
N LYS A 32 -23.25 -6.95 8.98
CA LYS A 32 -23.37 -7.44 7.60
C LYS A 32 -22.72 -6.52 6.55
N LYS A 33 -22.23 -5.34 6.95
CA LYS A 33 -21.64 -4.35 6.05
C LYS A 33 -20.12 -4.46 6.10
N THR A 34 -19.50 -4.54 4.93
CA THR A 34 -18.04 -4.46 4.78
C THR A 34 -17.70 -3.20 3.99
N THR A 35 -16.88 -2.33 4.57
CA THR A 35 -16.33 -1.14 3.90
C THR A 35 -14.83 -1.32 3.73
N PHE A 36 -14.28 -0.92 2.59
CA PHE A 36 -12.84 -1.01 2.35
C PHE A 36 -12.19 0.36 2.49
N TYR A 37 -11.14 0.43 3.29
CA TYR A 37 -10.34 1.63 3.48
C TYR A 37 -8.94 1.41 2.93
N ARG A 38 -8.38 2.48 2.35
CA ARG A 38 -7.04 2.52 1.81
C ARG A 38 -6.11 3.28 2.76
N HIS A 39 -5.08 2.62 3.25
CA HIS A 39 -4.04 3.18 4.11
C HIS A 39 -2.72 3.39 3.32
N PRO A 40 -2.12 4.59 3.29
CA PRO A 40 -0.82 4.79 2.68
C PRO A 40 0.27 4.02 3.43
N ILE A 41 0.95 3.09 2.76
CA ILE A 41 2.06 2.32 3.33
C ILE A 41 3.38 3.05 3.08
N HIS A 42 3.60 3.48 1.84
CA HIS A 42 4.84 4.17 1.48
C HIS A 42 4.64 5.09 0.27
N LYS A 43 5.46 6.14 0.20
CA LYS A 43 5.50 7.09 -0.90
C LYS A 43 6.93 7.60 -1.04
N PHE A 44 7.49 7.53 -2.24
CA PHE A 44 8.82 8.04 -2.53
C PHE A 44 8.89 8.60 -3.95
N ASP A 45 9.79 9.55 -4.15
CA ASP A 45 10.14 10.11 -5.45
C ASP A 45 11.41 9.45 -5.95
N PHE A 46 11.35 8.76 -7.08
CA PHE A 46 12.47 8.01 -7.65
C PHE A 46 13.37 8.86 -8.54
N THR A 47 13.05 10.14 -8.75
CA THR A 47 13.88 11.13 -9.45
C THR A 47 14.71 11.96 -8.48
N ALA A 48 14.32 11.98 -7.21
CA ALA A 48 15.07 12.65 -6.15
C ALA A 48 16.49 12.05 -5.99
N LEU A 49 17.43 12.90 -5.52
CA LEU A 49 18.82 12.51 -5.23
C LEU A 49 19.50 11.79 -6.41
N GLU A 50 19.39 12.36 -7.61
CA GLU A 50 19.94 11.82 -8.86
C GLU A 50 19.46 10.39 -9.16
N GLY A 51 18.23 10.05 -8.73
CA GLY A 51 17.63 8.76 -8.99
C GLY A 51 18.16 7.63 -8.11
N LYS A 52 18.63 7.94 -6.89
CA LYS A 52 19.11 6.96 -5.91
C LYS A 52 18.18 5.76 -5.75
N GLU A 53 16.87 5.98 -5.72
CA GLU A 53 15.87 4.93 -5.50
C GLU A 53 15.37 4.27 -6.81
N LYS A 54 15.83 4.71 -7.99
CA LYS A 54 15.30 4.28 -9.31
C LYS A 54 15.43 2.77 -9.58
N TRP A 55 16.49 2.15 -9.07
CA TRP A 55 16.82 0.74 -9.33
C TRP A 55 16.72 -0.14 -8.08
N ILE A 56 16.11 0.37 -7.01
CA ILE A 56 15.97 -0.37 -5.76
C ILE A 56 14.74 -1.27 -5.84
N ALA A 57 14.94 -2.55 -5.56
CA ALA A 57 13.86 -3.52 -5.40
C ALA A 57 13.40 -3.53 -3.94
N TYR A 58 12.08 -3.39 -3.72
CA TYR A 58 11.49 -3.44 -2.37
C TYR A 58 10.67 -4.71 -2.20
N LYS A 59 10.84 -5.39 -1.07
CA LYS A 59 9.95 -6.46 -0.60
C LYS A 59 9.06 -5.89 0.49
N PHE A 60 7.76 -5.84 0.24
CA PHE A 60 6.76 -5.30 1.17
C PHE A 60 5.68 -6.32 1.54
N THR A 61 5.82 -7.57 1.09
CA THR A 61 5.02 -8.71 1.52
C THR A 61 5.93 -9.73 2.20
N ASN A 62 5.40 -10.42 3.21
CA ASN A 62 6.06 -11.63 3.71
C ASN A 62 6.00 -12.70 2.61
N SER A 63 7.06 -13.51 2.53
CA SER A 63 7.13 -14.71 1.69
C SER A 63 6.76 -15.93 2.49
#